data_AF-A0A2N6SGF6-F1
#
_entry.id   AF-A0A2N6SGF6-F1
#
_cell.length_a   1.000
_cell.length_b   1.000
_cell.length_c   1.000
_cell.angle_alpha   90.00
_cell.angle_beta   90.00
_cell.angle_gamma   90.00
#
_symmetry.space_group_name_H-M   'P 1'
#
loop_
_entity.id
_entity.type
_entity.pdbx_description
1 polymer ?
#
loop_
_entity_poly.entity_id
_entity_poly.type
_entity_poly.pdbx_seq_one_letter_code
_entity_poly.pdbx_strand_id
1 'polypeptide(L)'
;MDIVELDTRIIFQKVVLEFDELHQQLETWSDFFTCWSNLKLVTSSEVERHGVNLSSEVISFVVRKMPELKELNTLEYRIKYNNKFFDILEVDVFSKDKKFLRVKGVNSND
;
A
#
# COMPACT_ATOMS: atom_id res chain seq x y z
N MET A 1 -26.34 7.07 -0.10
CA MET A 1 -25.15 7.91 0.11
C MET A 1 -24.12 7.02 0.78
N ASP A 2 -23.34 6.30 -0.02
CA ASP A 2 -22.30 5.39 0.46
C ASP A 2 -21.13 6.22 0.98
N ILE A 3 -21.21 6.59 2.27
CA ILE A 3 -20.15 7.33 2.94
C ILE A 3 -19.09 6.30 3.30
N VAL A 4 -17.99 6.32 2.56
CA VAL A 4 -16.78 5.59 2.98
C VAL A 4 -16.16 6.39 4.11
N GLU A 5 -16.30 5.91 5.34
CA GLU A 5 -15.70 6.54 6.53
C GLU A 5 -14.19 6.27 6.54
N LEU A 6 -13.39 7.29 6.28
CA LEU A 6 -11.93 7.20 6.28
C LEU A 6 -11.42 7.45 7.71
N ASP A 7 -11.37 6.40 8.53
CA ASP A 7 -11.00 6.47 9.95
C ASP A 7 -9.52 6.18 10.22
N THR A 8 -8.80 5.66 9.22
CA THR A 8 -7.46 5.11 9.43
C THR A 8 -6.39 5.91 8.68
N ARG A 9 -5.39 6.43 9.39
CA ARG A 9 -4.25 7.14 8.77
C ARG A 9 -3.19 6.15 8.30
N ILE A 10 -2.81 6.26 7.03
CA ILE A 10 -1.76 5.45 6.40
C ILE A 10 -0.72 6.33 5.73
N ILE A 11 0.48 5.78 5.57
CA ILE A 11 1.61 6.44 4.90
C ILE A 11 2.01 5.58 3.71
N PHE A 12 1.98 6.14 2.52
CA PHE A 12 2.61 5.55 1.35
C PHE A 12 4.09 5.88 1.38
N GLN A 13 4.91 4.84 1.31
CA GLN A 13 6.35 4.96 1.12
C GLN A 13 6.68 4.56 -0.30
N LYS A 14 7.68 5.24 -0.89
CA LYS A 14 8.24 4.86 -2.17
C LYS A 14 9.71 4.49 -2.00
N VAL A 15 10.19 3.57 -2.82
CA VAL A 15 11.62 3.33 -2.95
C VAL A 15 12.26 4.57 -3.59
N VAL A 16 13.32 5.06 -2.99
CA VAL A 16 14.16 6.12 -3.53
C VAL A 16 15.58 5.61 -3.62
N LEU A 17 16.25 6.00 -4.70
CA LEU A 17 17.64 5.68 -4.96
C LEU A 17 18.46 6.85 -4.43
N GLU A 18 19.13 6.66 -3.30
CA GLU A 18 20.06 7.63 -2.75
C GLU A 18 21.49 7.22 -3.10
N PHE A 19 22.33 8.20 -3.44
CA PHE A 19 23.75 7.98 -3.70
C PHE A 19 24.53 8.26 -2.42
N ASP A 20 25.24 7.27 -1.92
CA ASP A 20 26.11 7.44 -0.76
C ASP A 20 27.37 8.25 -1.13
N GLU A 21 28.18 8.63 -0.14
CA GLU A 21 29.45 9.34 -0.34
C GLU A 21 30.42 8.56 -1.24
N LEU A 22 30.25 7.24 -1.30
CA LEU A 22 30.99 6.31 -2.16
C LEU A 22 30.37 6.12 -3.57
N HIS A 23 29.39 6.95 -3.96
CA HIS A 23 28.62 6.83 -5.22
C HIS A 23 27.92 5.47 -5.40
N GLN A 24 27.62 4.76 -4.31
CA GLN A 24 26.83 3.54 -4.36
C GLN A 24 25.35 3.91 -4.34
N GLN A 25 24.57 3.27 -5.22
CA GLN A 25 23.12 3.44 -5.25
C GLN A 25 22.50 2.58 -4.15
N LEU A 26 21.92 3.23 -3.14
CA LEU A 26 21.22 2.61 -2.03
C LEU A 26 19.71 2.75 -2.24
N GLU A 27 19.01 1.62 -2.20
CA GLU A 27 17.55 1.59 -2.21
C GLU A 27 17.04 1.79 -0.79
N THR A 28 16.39 2.92 -0.54
CA THR A 28 15.79 3.23 0.76
C THR A 28 14.32 3.62 0.61
N TRP A 29 13.54 3.38 1.64
CA TRP A 29 12.11 3.65 1.64
C TRP A 29 11.84 5.01 2.26
N SER A 30 11.36 5.95 1.45
CA SER A 30 11.06 7.31 1.87
C SER A 30 9.56 7.54 1.97
N ASP A 31 9.12 8.28 2.99
CA ASP A 31 7.72 8.65 3.20
C ASP A 31 7.26 9.59 2.08
N PHE A 32 6.42 9.09 1.18
CA PHE A 32 5.97 9.83 0.00
C PHE A 32 4.71 10.64 0.27
N PHE A 33 3.67 10.00 0.83
CA PHE A 33 2.37 10.63 0.99
C PHE A 33 1.59 10.05 2.17
N THR A 34 0.96 10.90 2.98
CA THR A 34 0.15 10.47 4.12
C THR A 34 -1.31 10.86 3.90
N CYS A 35 -2.23 9.91 4.08
CA CYS A 35 -3.67 10.15 3.89
C CYS A 35 -4.52 9.29 4.81
N TRP A 36 -5.80 9.68 4.92
CA TRP A 36 -6.84 8.87 5.52
C TRP A 36 -7.33 7.81 4.53
N SER A 37 -7.56 6.62 5.06
CA SER A 37 -8.02 5.43 4.36
C SER A 37 -9.09 4.73 5.19
N ASN A 38 -9.94 3.94 4.54
CA ASN A 38 -10.77 2.95 5.21
C ASN A 38 -10.07 1.59 5.11
N LEU A 39 -9.76 1.01 6.26
CA LEU A 39 -9.12 -0.28 6.36
C LEU A 39 -10.18 -1.37 6.39
N LYS A 40 -10.09 -2.32 5.45
CA LYS A 40 -10.91 -3.52 5.44
C LYS A 40 -10.00 -4.73 5.45
N LEU A 41 -9.96 -5.45 6.57
CA LEU A 41 -9.28 -6.74 6.64
C LEU A 41 -9.96 -7.70 5.66
N VAL A 42 -9.17 -8.24 4.74
CA VAL A 42 -9.59 -9.29 3.83
C VAL A 42 -8.79 -10.51 4.23
N THR A 43 -9.34 -11.31 5.14
CA THR A 43 -8.71 -12.59 5.49
C THR A 43 -8.76 -13.50 4.27
N SER A 44 -7.70 -13.47 3.49
CA SER A 44 -7.45 -14.40 2.41
C SER A 44 -6.54 -15.48 2.97
N SER A 45 -7.07 -16.66 3.25
CA SER A 45 -6.31 -17.77 3.84
C SER A 45 -5.23 -18.38 2.92
N GLU A 46 -5.08 -17.87 1.70
CA GLU A 46 -4.10 -18.34 0.72
C GLU A 46 -3.62 -17.15 -0.12
N VAL A 47 -2.39 -16.69 0.14
CA VAL A 47 -1.65 -15.82 -0.78
C VAL A 47 -0.42 -16.60 -1.22
N GLU A 48 -0.54 -17.28 -2.35
CA GLU A 48 0.57 -18.00 -2.97
C GLU A 48 1.54 -16.98 -3.59
N ARG A 49 2.48 -16.45 -2.80
CA ARG A 49 3.68 -15.81 -3.35
C ARG A 49 4.85 -16.79 -3.19
N HIS A 50 5.38 -17.27 -4.32
CA HIS A 50 6.57 -18.12 -4.40
C HIS A 50 6.53 -19.43 -3.59
N GLY A 51 5.43 -20.19 -3.66
CA GLY A 51 5.37 -21.57 -3.16
C GLY A 51 5.44 -21.74 -1.63
N VAL A 52 5.37 -20.65 -0.87
CA VAL A 52 5.28 -20.69 0.59
C VAL A 52 3.85 -20.34 0.98
N ASN A 53 3.13 -21.32 1.53
CA ASN A 53 1.77 -21.19 2.05
C ASN A 53 1.78 -20.40 3.36
N LEU A 54 2.04 -19.09 3.30
CA LEU A 54 1.97 -18.22 4.46
C LEU A 54 0.54 -17.68 4.56
N SER A 55 -0.11 -17.98 5.69
CA SER A 55 -1.36 -17.34 6.11
C SER A 55 -1.08 -15.86 6.31
N SER A 56 -1.13 -15.10 5.22
CA SER A 56 -0.71 -13.70 5.18
C SER A 56 -1.95 -12.83 5.26
N GLU A 57 -1.97 -11.94 6.26
CA GLU A 57 -3.08 -11.01 6.44
C GLU A 57 -3.09 -10.01 5.26
N VAL A 58 -4.08 -10.15 4.37
CA VAL A 58 -4.35 -9.19 3.30
C VAL A 58 -5.28 -8.12 3.82
N ILE A 59 -4.95 -6.87 3.55
CA ILE A 59 -5.72 -5.71 3.96
C ILE A 59 -6.06 -4.89 2.71
N SER A 60 -7.34 -4.57 2.55
CA SER A 60 -7.80 -3.63 1.53
C SER A 60 -7.87 -2.23 2.14
N PHE A 61 -7.05 -1.32 1.63
CA PHE A 61 -7.03 0.09 1.96
C PHE A 61 -7.83 0.86 0.91
N VAL A 62 -8.93 1.49 1.30
CA VAL A 62 -9.69 2.38 0.40
C VAL A 62 -9.29 3.81 0.68
N VAL A 63 -8.73 4.49 -0.32
CA VAL A 63 -8.28 5.88 -0.24
C VAL A 63 -8.98 6.74 -1.29
N ARG A 64 -9.01 8.05 -1.07
CA ARG A 64 -9.48 8.97 -2.10
C ARG A 64 -8.50 8.97 -3.28
N LYS A 65 -9.03 8.96 -4.50
CA LYS A 65 -8.20 9.10 -5.70
C LYS A 65 -7.58 10.49 -5.72
N MET A 66 -6.26 10.54 -5.61
CA MET A 66 -5.46 11.75 -5.64
C MET A 66 -4.49 11.69 -6.82
N PRO A 67 -4.09 12.84 -7.40
CA PRO A 67 -3.14 12.87 -8.51
C PRO A 67 -1.80 12.25 -8.12
N GLU A 68 -1.34 12.40 -6.88
CA GLU A 68 -0.10 11.81 -6.35
C GLU A 68 -0.13 10.26 -6.34
N LEU A 69 -1.32 9.66 -6.22
CA LEU A 69 -1.53 8.21 -6.20
C LEU A 69 -1.86 7.66 -7.61
N LYS A 70 -1.73 8.45 -8.68
CA LYS A 70 -1.91 7.95 -10.05
C LYS A 70 -0.76 7.06 -10.50
N GLU A 71 0.45 7.34 -10.03
CA GLU A 71 1.69 6.65 -10.42
C GLU A 71 2.02 5.49 -9.46
N LEU A 72 1.02 5.05 -8.70
CA LEU A 72 1.18 4.07 -7.65
C LEU A 72 1.36 2.68 -8.26
N ASN A 73 2.52 2.08 -8.02
CA ASN A 73 2.92 0.76 -8.52
C ASN A 73 3.03 -0.25 -7.37
N THR A 74 2.92 -1.54 -7.68
CA THR A 74 3.06 -2.65 -6.71
C THR A 74 4.50 -2.93 -6.28
N LEU A 75 5.48 -2.45 -7.06
CA LEU A 75 6.91 -2.75 -6.87
C LEU A 75 7.63 -1.63 -6.13
N GLU A 76 7.38 -0.38 -6.52
CA GLU A 76 8.10 0.78 -6.01
C GLU A 76 7.43 1.42 -4.79
N TYR A 77 6.21 1.00 -4.45
CA TYR A 77 5.43 1.58 -3.36
C TYR A 77 5.00 0.53 -2.36
N ARG A 78 4.99 0.93 -1.08
CA ARG A 78 4.45 0.14 0.02
C ARG A 78 3.63 1.03 0.95
N ILE A 79 2.77 0.41 1.75
CA ILE A 79 1.95 1.10 2.72
C ILE A 79 2.51 0.83 4.12
N LYS A 80 2.81 1.89 4.87
CA LYS A 80 3.13 1.82 6.29
C LYS A 80 1.89 2.17 7.09
N TYR A 81 1.44 1.23 7.91
CA TYR A 81 0.30 1.39 8.80
C TYR A 81 0.58 0.76 10.16
N ASN A 82 0.36 1.51 11.23
CA ASN A 82 0.53 1.05 12.61
C ASN A 82 1.86 0.32 12.87
N ASN A 83 2.97 0.90 12.37
CA ASN A 83 4.32 0.33 12.45
C ASN A 83 4.51 -1.03 11.75
N LYS A 84 3.55 -1.44 10.92
CA LYS A 84 3.66 -2.58 10.00
C LYS A 84 3.79 -2.08 8.56
N PHE A 85 4.44 -2.88 7.73
CA PHE A 85 4.62 -2.59 6.31
C PHE A 85 3.78 -3.56 5.49
N PHE A 86 3.10 -3.02 4.49
CA PHE A 86 2.23 -3.78 3.61
C PHE A 86 2.69 -3.60 2.16
N ASP A 87 3.10 -4.69 1.54
CA ASP A 87 3.43 -4.72 0.12
C ASP A 87 2.16 -4.67 -0.70
N ILE A 88 2.16 -3.81 -1.71
CA ILE A 88 0.99 -3.59 -2.54
C ILE A 88 0.87 -4.75 -3.52
N LEU A 89 -0.25 -5.46 -3.43
CA LEU A 89 -0.60 -6.57 -4.33
C LEU A 89 -1.32 -6.07 -5.57
N GLU A 90 -2.29 -5.19 -5.38
CA GLU A 90 -3.22 -4.77 -6.43
C GLU A 90 -3.77 -3.38 -6.14
N VAL A 91 -3.98 -2.59 -7.19
CA VAL A 91 -4.57 -1.25 -7.12
C VAL A 91 -5.77 -1.19 -8.07
N ASP A 92 -6.96 -1.03 -7.50
CA ASP A 92 -8.22 -0.96 -8.21
C ASP A 92 -8.91 0.39 -8.03
N VAL A 93 -9.69 0.81 -9.03
CA VAL A 93 -10.56 1.98 -8.90
C VAL A 93 -11.86 1.57 -8.20
N PHE A 94 -11.96 1.87 -6.91
CA PHE A 94 -13.09 1.48 -6.08
C PHE A 94 -14.16 2.56 -6.01
N SER A 95 -14.92 2.75 -7.09
CA SER A 95 -16.22 3.46 -7.10
C SER A 95 -16.73 3.62 -8.52
N LYS A 96 -18.07 3.62 -8.72
CA LYS A 96 -18.70 3.99 -10.00
C LYS A 96 -18.30 5.40 -10.45
N ASP A 97 -18.12 6.31 -9.50
CA ASP A 97 -17.74 7.71 -9.74
C ASP A 97 -16.21 7.91 -9.84
N LYS A 98 -15.40 6.84 -9.75
CA LYS A 98 -13.92 6.88 -9.80
C LYS A 98 -13.25 7.80 -8.75
N LYS A 99 -13.97 8.15 -7.68
CA LYS A 99 -13.51 9.03 -6.60
C LYS A 99 -12.58 8.35 -5.59
N PHE A 100 -12.64 7.03 -5.47
CA PHE A 100 -11.82 6.28 -4.52
C PHE A 100 -11.03 5.18 -5.24
N LEU A 101 -9.87 4.85 -4.68
CA LEU A 101 -9.01 3.74 -5.07
C LEU A 101 -9.01 2.73 -3.93
N ARG A 102 -9.02 1.45 -4.27
CA ARG A 102 -8.78 0.34 -3.34
C ARG A 102 -7.42 -0.22 -3.64
N VAL A 103 -6.58 -0.26 -2.63
CA VAL A 103 -5.25 -0.83 -2.69
C VAL A 103 -5.25 -2.05 -1.78
N LYS A 104 -4.97 -3.23 -2.34
CA LYS A 104 -4.77 -4.44 -1.55
C LYS A 104 -3.30 -4.49 -1.16
N GLY A 105 -3.03 -4.52 0.14
CA GLY A 105 -1.70 -4.75 0.68
C GLY A 105 -1.65 -6.06 1.45
N VAL A 106 -0.54 -6.77 1.39
CA VAL A 106 -0.28 -7.93 2.27
C VAL A 106 0.80 -7.54 3.26
N ASN A 107 0.64 -7.97 4.51
CA ASN A 107 1.63 -7.71 5.53
C ASN A 107 2.96 -8.38 5.14
N SER A 108 4.01 -7.58 5.01
CA SER A 108 5.38 -8.06 4.87
C SER A 108 5.88 -8.38 6.27
N ASN A 109 5.69 -9.63 6.69
CA ASN A 109 6.36 -10.13 7.87
C ASN A 109 7.82 -10.39 7.45
N ASP A 110 8.67 -9.39 7.64
CA ASP A 110 10.13 -9.57 7.71
C ASP A 110 10.48 -10.43 8.95
#